data_AF-A0A2H9R8Q0-F1
#
_entry.id   AF-A0A2H9R8Q0-F1
#
_cell.length_a   1.000
_cell.length_b   1.000
_cell.length_c   1.000
_cell.angle_alpha   90.00
_cell.angle_beta   90.00
_cell.angle_gamma   90.00
#
_symmetry.space_group_name_H-M   'P 1'
#
loop_
_entity.id
_entity.type
_entity.pdbx_description
1 polymer ?
#
loop_
_entity_poly.entity_id
_entity_poly.type
_entity_poly.pdbx_seq_one_letter_code
_entity_poly.pdbx_strand_id
1 'polypeptide(L)'
;MVKMQQDPTLYLKSLLLPDTDKIKKKMETHEDLPIEKYTHILSQIEFSIASCYSENISGLTDKKIIAVLESLSTSLKTKTAPTYSYTDSESQTKKSKNTKTATISRGLKNSICDAAIEALRKRPVTQHEFELCLRFIMYSIDNRSWIPGGRGYLDWIANWFGLLEGRKKQEFDSFYDDLSKILGIEKGFLKDEHYT
;
A
#
# COMPACT_ATOMS: atom_id res chain seq x y z
N MET A 1 16.98 -25.13 11.27
CA MET A 1 15.56 -24.74 11.50
C MET A 1 14.92 -24.46 10.15
N VAL A 2 13.94 -25.26 9.74
CA VAL A 2 13.17 -25.02 8.52
C VAL A 2 12.27 -23.82 8.79
N LYS A 3 12.54 -22.67 8.17
CA LYS A 3 11.54 -21.59 8.10
C LYS A 3 10.40 -22.17 7.26
N MET A 4 9.28 -22.53 7.88
CA MET A 4 8.04 -22.71 7.13
C MET A 4 7.81 -21.38 6.42
N GLN A 5 7.97 -21.38 5.10
CA GLN A 5 7.65 -20.24 4.25
C GLN A 5 6.12 -20.19 4.17
N GLN A 6 5.48 -19.84 5.29
CA GLN A 6 4.05 -19.65 5.38
C GLN A 6 3.70 -18.47 4.47
N ASP A 7 2.66 -18.61 3.64
CA ASP A 7 2.15 -17.52 2.81
C ASP A 7 1.96 -16.27 3.70
N PRO A 8 2.66 -15.15 3.41
CA PRO A 8 2.57 -13.94 4.22
C PRO A 8 1.13 -13.47 4.42
N THR A 9 0.26 -13.71 3.43
CA THR A 9 -1.16 -13.36 3.52
C THR A 9 -1.89 -14.21 4.56
N LEU A 10 -1.61 -15.52 4.61
CA LEU A 10 -2.20 -16.43 5.60
C LEU A 10 -1.70 -16.12 7.01
N TYR A 11 -0.40 -15.83 7.14
CA TYR A 11 0.15 -15.46 8.44
C TYR A 11 -0.40 -14.11 8.93
N LEU A 12 -0.45 -13.10 8.06
CA LEU A 12 -1.10 -11.82 8.35
C LEU A 12 -2.53 -12.02 8.84
N LYS A 13 -3.32 -12.83 8.13
CA LYS A 13 -4.71 -13.13 8.51
C LYS A 13 -4.80 -13.76 9.90
N SER A 14 -3.86 -14.63 10.27
CA SER A 14 -3.85 -15.29 11.58
C SER A 14 -3.56 -14.35 12.76
N LEU A 15 -2.98 -13.18 12.50
CA LEU A 15 -2.67 -12.15 13.52
C LEU A 15 -3.82 -11.15 13.74
N LEU A 16 -4.81 -11.13 12.84
CA LEU A 16 -5.95 -10.22 12.96
C LEU A 16 -6.93 -10.73 14.03
N LEU A 17 -7.39 -9.81 14.87
CA LEU A 17 -8.40 -10.11 15.87
C LEU A 17 -9.78 -10.30 15.21
N PRO A 18 -10.66 -11.13 15.78
CA PRO A 18 -12.03 -11.23 15.31
C PRO A 18 -12.77 -9.91 15.47
N ASP A 19 -13.63 -9.60 14.50
CA ASP A 19 -14.46 -8.39 14.54
C ASP A 19 -15.47 -8.43 15.70
N THR A 20 -15.89 -7.25 16.13
CA THR A 20 -17.02 -7.09 17.06
C THR A 20 -18.08 -6.18 16.44
N ASP A 21 -19.36 -6.38 16.77
CA ASP A 21 -20.41 -5.49 16.28
C ASP A 21 -20.20 -4.04 16.73
N LYS A 22 -19.57 -3.85 17.90
CA LYS A 22 -19.19 -2.53 18.42
C LYS A 22 -18.19 -1.83 17.50
N ILE A 23 -17.15 -2.52 17.02
CA ILE A 23 -16.14 -1.89 16.16
C ILE A 23 -16.72 -1.54 14.80
N LYS A 24 -17.54 -2.43 14.23
CA LYS A 24 -18.22 -2.21 12.94
C LYS A 24 -19.19 -1.05 12.96
N LYS A 25 -19.94 -0.88 14.05
CA LYS A 25 -20.86 0.26 14.23
C LYS A 25 -20.13 1.58 14.51
N LYS A 26 -18.96 1.52 15.13
CA LYS A 26 -18.20 2.71 15.49
C LYS A 26 -17.45 3.32 14.30
N MET A 27 -16.93 2.46 13.42
CA MET A 27 -16.17 2.87 12.24
C MET A 27 -16.73 2.09 11.07
N GLU A 28 -17.63 2.69 10.31
CA GLU A 28 -18.28 2.01 9.18
C GLU A 28 -17.45 2.18 7.91
N THR A 29 -16.88 3.37 7.75
CA THR A 29 -16.10 3.79 6.58
C THR A 29 -14.67 4.13 6.95
N HIS A 30 -13.85 4.35 5.93
CA HIS A 30 -12.46 4.77 6.11
C HIS A 30 -12.34 6.22 6.63
N GLU A 31 -13.39 7.04 6.47
CA GLU A 31 -13.47 8.40 7.00
C GLU A 31 -13.64 8.41 8.53
N ASP A 32 -14.24 7.36 9.09
CA ASP A 32 -14.42 7.19 10.54
C ASP A 32 -13.12 6.75 11.25
N LEU A 33 -12.06 6.45 10.50
CA LEU A 33 -10.81 5.94 11.04
C LEU A 33 -10.04 7.08 11.73
N PRO A 34 -9.83 7.05 13.06
CA PRO A 34 -8.99 8.03 13.74
C PRO A 34 -7.52 7.78 13.39
N ILE A 35 -7.04 8.44 12.33
CA ILE A 35 -5.76 8.18 11.65
C ILE A 35 -4.61 8.05 12.63
N GLU A 36 -4.53 8.91 13.63
CA GLU A 36 -3.50 8.99 14.67
C GLU A 36 -3.35 7.67 15.42
N LYS A 37 -4.44 6.93 15.61
CA LYS A 37 -4.46 5.63 16.30
C LYS A 37 -4.02 4.48 15.41
N TYR A 38 -3.98 4.66 14.09
CA TYR A 38 -3.63 3.63 13.11
C TYR A 38 -2.37 3.99 12.31
N THR A 39 -1.70 5.11 12.63
CA THR A 39 -0.40 5.52 12.07
C THR A 39 0.62 4.38 12.06
N HIS A 40 0.65 3.54 13.10
CA HIS A 40 1.58 2.39 13.16
C HIS A 40 1.36 1.35 12.05
N ILE A 41 0.13 1.21 11.53
CA ILE A 41 -0.19 0.34 10.38
C ILE A 41 -0.04 1.13 9.09
N LEU A 42 -0.66 2.32 9.02
CA LEU A 42 -0.67 3.17 7.83
C LEU A 42 0.76 3.50 7.39
N SER A 43 1.57 4.08 8.28
CA SER A 43 2.94 4.46 7.94
C SER A 43 3.82 3.27 7.58
N GLN A 44 3.61 2.09 8.17
CA GLN A 44 4.39 0.89 7.80
C GLN A 44 4.03 0.38 6.41
N ILE A 45 2.75 0.35 6.06
CA ILE A 45 2.30 -0.04 4.73
C ILE A 45 2.73 1.00 3.69
N GLU A 46 2.51 2.29 3.97
CA GLU A 46 2.90 3.39 3.09
C GLU A 46 4.41 3.43 2.85
N PHE A 47 5.22 3.25 3.90
CA PHE A 47 6.67 3.15 3.77
C PHE A 47 7.06 1.96 2.89
N SER A 48 6.46 0.79 3.12
CA SER A 48 6.71 -0.40 2.29
C SER A 48 6.39 -0.16 0.81
N ILE A 49 5.26 0.50 0.52
CA ILE A 49 4.87 0.89 -0.84
C ILE A 49 5.90 1.87 -1.43
N ALA A 50 6.29 2.89 -0.66
CA ALA A 50 7.24 3.91 -1.09
C ALA A 50 8.63 3.32 -1.38
N SER A 51 9.13 2.41 -0.53
CA SER A 51 10.40 1.69 -0.77
C SER A 51 10.32 0.80 -2.01
N CYS A 52 9.23 0.04 -2.18
CA CYS A 52 9.05 -0.75 -3.40
C CYS A 52 9.03 0.14 -4.66
N TYR A 53 8.43 1.33 -4.55
CA TYR A 53 8.36 2.29 -5.64
C TYR A 53 9.73 2.88 -5.98
N SER A 54 10.52 3.31 -5.00
CA SER A 54 11.85 3.89 -5.23
C SER A 54 12.81 2.89 -5.88
N GLU A 55 12.71 1.61 -5.54
CA GLU A 55 13.48 0.53 -6.17
C GLU A 55 12.99 0.14 -7.57
N ASN A 56 11.70 0.39 -7.89
CA ASN A 56 11.03 -0.07 -9.12
C ASN A 56 10.33 1.06 -9.88
N ILE A 57 10.98 2.23 -9.89
CA ILE A 57 10.51 3.52 -10.39
C ILE A 57 9.84 3.49 -11.78
N SER A 58 10.24 2.58 -12.67
CA SER A 58 9.74 2.47 -14.04
C SER A 58 8.51 1.55 -14.20
N GLY A 59 8.13 0.81 -13.16
CA GLY A 59 7.15 -0.27 -13.25
C GLY A 59 5.91 -0.12 -12.37
N LEU A 60 5.97 0.68 -11.31
CA LEU A 60 4.87 0.81 -10.35
C LEU A 60 4.05 2.07 -10.60
N THR A 61 2.73 1.93 -10.48
CA THR A 61 1.74 3.00 -10.68
C THR A 61 0.69 2.89 -9.59
N ASP A 62 0.01 3.99 -9.29
CA ASP A 62 -1.08 4.07 -8.32
C ASP A 62 -2.14 2.98 -8.56
N LYS A 63 -2.54 2.78 -9.82
CA LYS A 63 -3.46 1.71 -10.24
C LYS A 63 -3.00 0.30 -9.86
N LYS A 64 -1.69 0.02 -9.90
CA LYS A 64 -1.14 -1.29 -9.53
C LYS A 64 -1.14 -1.47 -8.01
N ILE A 65 -0.93 -0.39 -7.26
CA ILE A 65 -1.04 -0.41 -5.80
C ILE A 65 -2.49 -0.75 -5.41
N ILE A 66 -3.47 -0.04 -5.98
CA ILE A 66 -4.90 -0.32 -5.77
C ILE A 66 -5.20 -1.79 -6.04
N ALA A 67 -4.81 -2.32 -7.19
CA ALA A 67 -5.06 -3.73 -7.54
C ALA A 67 -4.43 -4.72 -6.54
N VAL A 68 -3.26 -4.40 -5.98
CA VAL A 68 -2.61 -5.23 -4.94
C VAL A 68 -3.36 -5.13 -3.60
N LEU A 69 -3.77 -3.92 -3.19
CA LEU A 69 -4.53 -3.70 -1.96
C LEU A 69 -5.92 -4.38 -2.02
N GLU A 70 -6.61 -4.30 -3.16
CA GLU A 70 -7.87 -5.01 -3.41
C GLU A 70 -7.70 -6.53 -3.38
N SER A 71 -6.64 -7.04 -4.02
CA SER A 71 -6.30 -8.46 -3.97
C SER A 71 -6.02 -8.94 -2.54
N LEU A 72 -5.29 -8.14 -1.76
CA LEU A 72 -5.02 -8.42 -0.35
C LEU A 72 -6.31 -8.43 0.46
N SER A 73 -7.12 -7.37 0.37
CA SER A 73 -8.42 -7.28 1.06
C SER A 73 -9.32 -8.47 0.74
N THR A 74 -9.39 -8.87 -0.53
CA THR A 74 -10.14 -10.06 -0.97
C THR A 74 -9.60 -11.34 -0.34
N SER A 75 -8.28 -11.53 -0.34
CA SER A 75 -7.62 -12.71 0.23
C SER A 75 -7.86 -12.85 1.74
N LEU A 76 -8.01 -11.72 2.45
CA LEU A 76 -8.31 -11.71 3.88
C LEU A 76 -9.76 -12.10 4.17
N LYS A 77 -10.70 -11.75 3.29
CA LYS A 77 -12.13 -12.09 3.42
C LYS A 77 -12.46 -13.54 3.09
N THR A 78 -11.74 -14.16 2.16
CA THR A 78 -12.06 -15.52 1.72
C THR A 78 -11.91 -16.52 2.88
N LYS A 79 -13.02 -17.19 3.23
CA LYS A 79 -13.01 -18.38 4.07
C LYS A 79 -12.51 -19.55 3.23
N THR A 80 -11.21 -19.74 3.09
CA THR A 80 -10.71 -20.92 2.36
C THR A 80 -9.70 -21.68 3.21
N ALA A 81 -10.07 -22.94 3.48
CA ALA A 81 -9.15 -24.00 3.84
C ALA A 81 -8.04 -24.11 2.78
N PRO A 82 -6.84 -24.57 3.16
CA PRO A 82 -5.69 -24.59 2.26
C PRO A 82 -5.89 -25.65 1.16
N THR A 83 -6.29 -25.24 -0.04
CA THR A 83 -6.11 -26.05 -1.25
C THR A 83 -4.71 -25.80 -1.79
N TYR A 84 -3.80 -26.74 -1.51
CA TYR A 84 -2.55 -26.88 -2.24
C TYR A 84 -2.88 -27.44 -3.63
N SER A 85 -2.87 -26.59 -4.65
CA SER A 85 -2.83 -27.06 -6.04
C SER A 85 -1.42 -26.91 -6.58
N TYR A 86 -0.77 -28.04 -6.80
CA TYR A 86 0.43 -28.16 -7.62
C TYR A 86 0.00 -28.03 -9.08
N THR A 87 0.65 -27.16 -9.86
CA THR A 87 0.52 -27.18 -11.32
C THR A 87 1.88 -27.03 -11.93
N ASP A 88 2.29 -28.08 -12.63
CA ASP A 88 3.49 -28.15 -13.44
C ASP A 88 3.13 -27.97 -14.92
N SER A 89 4.14 -27.59 -15.72
CA SER A 89 4.20 -27.62 -17.20
C SER A 89 3.51 -26.55 -18.06
N GLU A 90 4.33 -25.57 -18.43
CA GLU A 90 4.54 -24.94 -19.75
C GLU A 90 3.51 -25.01 -20.91
N SER A 91 3.21 -23.83 -21.47
CA SER A 91 3.24 -23.56 -22.92
C SER A 91 3.55 -22.08 -23.20
N GLN A 92 4.55 -21.75 -24.02
CA GLN A 92 4.90 -20.41 -24.50
C GLN A 92 3.95 -20.05 -25.66
N THR A 93 3.44 -18.82 -25.86
CA THR A 93 4.11 -17.71 -26.56
C THR A 93 3.27 -16.42 -26.43
N LYS A 94 3.59 -15.58 -25.43
CA LYS A 94 3.27 -14.13 -25.24
C LYS A 94 3.71 -13.66 -23.82
N LYS A 95 4.76 -14.29 -23.25
CA LYS A 95 4.94 -14.43 -21.79
C LYS A 95 5.78 -13.34 -21.10
N SER A 96 6.66 -12.61 -21.79
CA SER A 96 7.72 -11.83 -21.11
C SER A 96 7.22 -10.62 -20.27
N LYS A 97 6.35 -9.74 -20.82
CA LYS A 97 5.81 -8.58 -20.07
C LYS A 97 4.84 -8.99 -18.95
N ASN A 98 4.11 -10.09 -19.15
CA ASN A 98 3.09 -10.55 -18.21
C ASN A 98 3.73 -11.16 -16.95
N THR A 99 4.82 -11.92 -17.11
CA THR A 99 5.55 -12.52 -15.99
C THR A 99 6.25 -11.47 -15.12
N LYS A 100 6.90 -10.46 -15.71
CA LYS A 100 7.58 -9.39 -14.93
C LYS A 100 6.58 -8.58 -14.09
N THR A 101 5.43 -8.24 -14.66
CA THR A 101 4.39 -7.49 -13.96
C THR A 101 3.80 -8.30 -12.80
N ALA A 102 3.52 -9.58 -13.02
CA ALA A 102 3.03 -10.48 -11.97
C ALA A 102 4.06 -10.66 -10.83
N THR A 103 5.36 -10.73 -11.16
CA THR A 103 6.42 -10.81 -10.15
C THR A 103 6.52 -9.55 -9.30
N ILE A 104 6.42 -8.35 -9.91
CA ILE A 104 6.42 -7.08 -9.18
C ILE A 104 5.19 -6.99 -8.26
N SER A 105 3.99 -7.30 -8.75
CA SER A 105 2.77 -7.26 -7.93
C SER A 105 2.82 -8.27 -6.78
N ARG A 106 3.39 -9.46 -6.99
CA ARG A 106 3.58 -10.45 -5.92
C ARG A 106 4.61 -9.97 -4.89
N GLY A 107 5.73 -9.42 -5.35
CA GLY A 107 6.75 -8.85 -4.47
C GLY A 107 6.18 -7.74 -3.59
N LEU A 108 5.49 -6.78 -4.20
CA LEU A 108 4.81 -5.70 -3.47
C LEU A 108 3.79 -6.24 -2.46
N LYS A 109 2.93 -7.20 -2.86
CA LYS A 109 1.95 -7.79 -1.94
C LYS A 109 2.63 -8.41 -0.73
N ASN A 110 3.72 -9.14 -0.93
CA ASN A 110 4.47 -9.75 0.16
C ASN A 110 5.10 -8.69 1.07
N SER A 111 5.73 -7.66 0.50
CA SER A 111 6.31 -6.55 1.27
C SER A 111 5.26 -5.82 2.12
N ILE A 112 4.07 -5.57 1.58
CA ILE A 112 2.94 -4.99 2.33
C ILE A 112 2.49 -5.93 3.45
N CYS A 113 2.42 -7.24 3.20
CA CYS A 113 2.06 -8.21 4.23
C CYS A 113 3.09 -8.23 5.35
N ASP A 114 4.38 -8.28 5.03
CA ASP A 114 5.47 -8.28 6.02
C ASP A 114 5.44 -7.01 6.87
N ALA A 115 5.27 -5.84 6.24
CA ALA A 115 5.13 -4.56 6.95
C ALA A 115 3.91 -4.53 7.88
N ALA A 116 2.77 -5.04 7.41
CA ALA A 116 1.56 -5.16 8.22
C ALA A 116 1.74 -6.14 9.38
N ILE A 117 2.41 -7.28 9.18
CA ILE A 117 2.74 -8.24 10.22
C ILE A 117 3.56 -7.57 11.33
N GLU A 118 4.60 -6.82 10.98
CA GLU A 118 5.41 -6.09 11.97
C GLU A 118 4.59 -5.04 12.71
N ALA A 119 3.68 -4.34 12.04
CA ALA A 119 2.78 -3.38 12.68
C ALA A 119 1.82 -4.07 13.68
N LEU A 120 1.22 -5.21 13.29
CA LEU A 120 0.29 -5.97 14.14
C LEU A 120 0.97 -6.57 15.37
N ARG A 121 2.26 -6.92 15.30
CA ARG A 121 3.02 -7.38 16.47
C ARG A 121 3.16 -6.30 17.54
N LYS A 122 3.28 -5.03 17.13
CA LYS A 122 3.33 -3.89 18.06
C LYS A 122 1.95 -3.61 18.66
N ARG A 123 0.92 -3.59 17.82
CA ARG A 123 -0.45 -3.36 18.23
C ARG A 123 -1.43 -4.08 17.29
N PRO A 124 -2.03 -5.19 17.76
CA PRO A 124 -3.04 -5.92 16.99
C PRO A 124 -4.28 -5.07 16.73
N VAL A 125 -4.95 -5.36 15.62
CA VAL A 125 -6.25 -4.79 15.27
C VAL A 125 -7.18 -5.89 14.74
N THR A 126 -8.47 -5.59 14.68
CA THR A 126 -9.46 -6.48 14.06
C THR A 126 -9.32 -6.53 12.55
N GLN A 127 -9.91 -7.55 11.92
CA GLN A 127 -9.97 -7.64 10.46
C GLN A 127 -10.65 -6.42 9.84
N HIS A 128 -11.75 -5.95 10.44
CA HIS A 128 -12.48 -4.77 10.00
C HIS A 128 -11.61 -3.50 10.06
N GLU A 129 -10.94 -3.26 11.17
CA GLU A 129 -10.02 -2.11 11.33
C GLU A 129 -8.88 -2.14 10.30
N PHE A 130 -8.29 -3.31 10.06
CA PHE A 130 -7.24 -3.46 9.05
C PHE A 130 -7.77 -3.19 7.64
N GLU A 131 -8.98 -3.67 7.31
CA GLU A 131 -9.62 -3.36 6.03
C GLU A 131 -9.84 -1.86 5.85
N LEU A 132 -10.28 -1.15 6.89
CA LEU A 132 -10.43 0.30 6.84
C LEU A 132 -9.09 1.01 6.60
N CYS A 133 -7.98 0.53 7.18
CA CYS A 133 -6.65 1.05 6.88
C CYS A 133 -6.30 0.90 5.40
N LEU A 134 -6.54 -0.28 4.80
CA LEU A 134 -6.31 -0.48 3.36
C LEU A 134 -7.20 0.45 2.53
N ARG A 135 -8.47 0.62 2.90
CA ARG A 135 -9.41 1.53 2.22
C ARG A 135 -8.98 2.98 2.32
N PHE A 136 -8.46 3.40 3.46
CA PHE A 136 -7.93 4.75 3.65
C PHE A 136 -6.76 5.03 2.69
N ILE A 137 -5.83 4.08 2.53
CA ILE A 137 -4.73 4.20 1.57
C ILE A 137 -5.26 4.25 0.13
N MET A 138 -6.21 3.38 -0.23
CA MET A 138 -6.84 3.40 -1.56
C MET A 138 -7.55 4.73 -1.86
N TYR A 139 -8.26 5.28 -0.87
CA TYR A 139 -8.88 6.60 -0.96
C TYR A 139 -7.84 7.72 -1.13
N SER A 140 -6.74 7.66 -0.38
CA SER A 140 -5.64 8.63 -0.49
C SER A 140 -4.97 8.62 -1.87
N ILE A 141 -4.92 7.43 -2.51
CA ILE A 141 -4.49 7.27 -3.89
C ILE A 141 -5.49 7.92 -4.85
N ASP A 142 -6.79 7.60 -4.70
CA ASP A 142 -7.83 8.09 -5.61
C ASP A 142 -7.97 9.62 -5.55
N ASN A 143 -7.81 10.22 -4.37
CA ASN A 143 -7.78 11.67 -4.16
C ASN A 143 -6.63 12.40 -4.88
N ARG A 144 -5.63 11.66 -5.37
CA ARG A 144 -4.50 12.18 -6.16
C ARG A 144 -4.47 11.66 -7.58
N SER A 145 -5.53 10.95 -8.02
CA SER A 145 -5.63 10.37 -9.36
C SER A 145 -5.65 11.42 -10.48
N TRP A 146 -6.01 12.66 -10.16
CA TRP A 146 -5.98 13.80 -11.07
C TRP A 146 -4.56 14.28 -11.41
N ILE A 147 -3.53 13.87 -10.64
CA ILE A 147 -2.14 14.21 -10.93
C ILE A 147 -1.66 13.41 -12.17
N PRO A 148 -1.13 14.08 -13.21
CA PRO A 148 -0.68 13.42 -14.43
C PRO A 148 0.38 12.34 -14.18
N GLY A 149 0.34 11.29 -15.00
CA GLY A 149 1.33 10.19 -14.94
C GLY A 149 0.95 9.01 -14.05
N GLY A 150 -0.16 9.08 -13.31
CA GLY A 150 -0.72 7.95 -12.55
C GLY A 150 0.18 7.44 -11.42
N ARG A 151 0.95 8.35 -10.83
CA ARG A 151 1.88 8.12 -9.71
C ARG A 151 1.80 9.23 -8.67
N GLY A 152 0.70 10.00 -8.65
CA GLY A 152 0.58 11.19 -7.81
C GLY A 152 0.75 10.86 -6.33
N TYR A 153 0.13 9.78 -5.86
CA TYR A 153 0.28 9.34 -4.48
C TYR A 153 1.64 8.68 -4.24
N LEU A 154 2.12 7.83 -5.16
CA LEU A 154 3.45 7.22 -5.07
C LEU A 154 4.59 8.25 -4.96
N ASP A 155 4.58 9.29 -5.79
CA ASP A 155 5.56 10.36 -5.76
C ASP A 155 5.45 11.16 -4.45
N TRP A 156 4.22 11.39 -3.97
CA TRP A 156 3.98 12.07 -2.69
C TRP A 156 4.51 11.28 -1.48
N ILE A 157 4.15 10.01 -1.32
CA ILE A 157 4.64 9.19 -0.19
C ILE A 157 6.15 8.95 -0.27
N ALA A 158 6.73 8.82 -1.48
CA ALA A 158 8.17 8.67 -1.63
C ALA A 158 8.91 9.95 -1.26
N ASN A 159 8.37 11.12 -1.60
CA ASN A 159 8.91 12.40 -1.13
C ASN A 159 8.81 12.50 0.40
N TRP A 160 7.64 12.17 0.97
CA TRP A 160 7.37 12.20 2.41
C TRP A 160 8.39 11.38 3.21
N PHE A 161 8.73 10.18 2.74
CA PHE A 161 9.74 9.33 3.37
C PHE A 161 11.19 9.65 2.96
N GLY A 162 11.44 10.72 2.22
CA GLY A 162 12.78 11.12 1.78
C GLY A 162 13.44 10.15 0.78
N LEU A 163 12.64 9.38 0.04
CA LEU A 163 13.10 8.35 -0.90
C LEU A 163 13.23 8.85 -2.36
N LEU A 164 12.83 10.10 -2.64
CA LEU A 164 13.04 10.72 -3.94
C LEU A 164 14.37 11.48 -3.97
N GLU A 165 15.19 11.17 -4.98
CA GLU A 165 16.49 11.80 -5.19
C GLU A 165 16.68 12.29 -6.64
N GLY A 166 17.71 13.13 -6.83
CA GLY A 166 18.17 13.58 -8.13
C GLY A 166 17.07 14.23 -8.98
N ARG A 167 16.97 13.83 -10.25
CA ARG A 167 16.02 14.41 -11.20
C ARG A 167 14.57 14.26 -10.75
N LYS A 168 14.21 13.13 -10.13
CA LYS A 168 12.83 12.90 -9.68
C LYS A 168 12.40 13.84 -8.57
N LYS A 169 13.29 14.11 -7.62
CA LYS A 169 13.04 15.10 -6.57
C LYS A 169 12.84 16.49 -7.18
N GLN A 170 13.67 16.86 -8.16
CA GLN A 170 13.55 18.13 -8.88
C GLN A 170 12.24 18.24 -9.66
N GLU A 171 11.82 17.17 -10.35
CA GLU A 171 10.53 17.10 -11.05
C GLU A 171 9.36 17.24 -10.08
N PHE A 172 9.39 16.51 -8.96
CA PHE A 172 8.39 16.61 -7.90
C PHE A 172 8.32 18.03 -7.34
N ASP A 173 9.47 18.60 -6.98
CA ASP A 173 9.53 19.93 -6.41
C ASP A 173 9.00 20.99 -7.35
N SER A 174 9.39 20.94 -8.62
CA SER A 174 8.92 21.89 -9.62
C SER A 174 7.41 21.79 -9.81
N PHE A 175 6.87 20.58 -9.89
CA PHE A 175 5.42 20.35 -10.03
C PHE A 175 4.63 20.94 -8.86
N TYR A 176 5.02 20.63 -7.62
CA TYR A 176 4.30 21.13 -6.45
C TYR A 176 4.52 22.63 -6.20
N ASP A 177 5.66 23.17 -6.62
CA ASP A 177 5.91 24.62 -6.59
C ASP A 177 4.97 25.36 -7.56
N ASP A 178 4.76 24.84 -8.77
CA ASP A 178 3.81 25.44 -9.71
C ASP A 178 2.36 25.25 -9.27
N LEU A 179 2.03 24.09 -8.70
CA LEU A 179 0.70 23.85 -8.12
C LEU A 179 0.38 24.84 -6.98
N SER A 180 1.36 25.15 -6.12
CA SER A 180 1.21 26.13 -5.03
C SER A 180 0.81 27.51 -5.56
N LYS A 181 1.43 27.95 -6.67
CA LYS A 181 1.14 29.25 -7.31
C LYS A 181 -0.25 29.27 -7.94
N ILE A 182 -0.67 28.16 -8.55
CA ILE A 182 -1.99 28.05 -9.20
C ILE A 182 -3.11 28.07 -8.16
N LEU A 183 -2.94 27.33 -7.06
CA LEU A 183 -3.97 27.19 -6.03
C LEU A 183 -3.95 28.32 -4.99
N GLY A 184 -2.89 29.13 -4.95
CA GLY A 184 -2.70 30.14 -3.91
C GLY A 184 -2.51 29.52 -2.51
N ILE A 185 -2.03 28.27 -2.45
CA ILE A 185 -1.79 27.53 -1.22
C ILE A 185 -0.29 27.56 -0.93
N GLU A 186 0.08 27.81 0.32
CA GLU A 186 1.49 27.78 0.71
C GLU A 186 2.08 26.37 0.48
N LYS A 187 3.27 26.35 -0.13
CA LYS A 187 4.02 25.15 -0.50
C LYS A 187 4.16 24.13 0.64
N GLY A 188 4.33 24.62 1.87
CA GLY A 188 4.45 23.78 3.07
C GLY A 188 3.27 22.83 3.26
N PHE A 189 2.04 23.24 2.94
CA PHE A 189 0.84 22.39 3.07
C PHE A 189 0.71 21.35 1.96
N LEU A 190 1.37 21.56 0.81
CA LEU A 190 1.30 20.62 -0.30
C LEU A 190 2.40 19.54 -0.22
N LYS A 191 3.51 19.88 0.44
CA LYS A 191 4.67 19.00 0.63
C LYS A 191 4.71 18.33 2.01
N ASP A 192 3.90 18.81 2.96
CA ASP A 192 4.01 18.57 4.40
C ASP A 192 5.49 18.42 4.85
N GLU A 193 6.26 19.51 4.83
CA GLU A 193 7.68 19.49 5.22
C GLU A 193 7.92 19.38 6.75
N HIS A 194 6.94 18.92 7.53
CA HIS A 194 6.92 19.07 9.00
C HIS A 194 7.41 17.88 9.84
N TYR A 195 8.13 16.92 9.26
CA TYR A 195 8.80 15.87 10.06
C TYR A 195 10.24 15.66 9.61
N THR A 196 11.13 16.52 10.11
CA THR A 196 12.57 16.25 10.29
C THR A 196 12.95 16.59 11.72
#